data_AF-A0A416U1Z2-F1
#
_entry.id   AF-A0A416U1Z2-F1
#
_cell.length_a   1.000
_cell.length_b   1.000
_cell.length_c   1.000
_cell.angle_alpha   90.00
_cell.angle_beta   90.00
_cell.angle_gamma   90.00
#
_symmetry.space_group_name_H-M   'P 1'
#
loop_
_entity.id
_entity.type
_entity.pdbx_description
1 polymer ?
#
loop_
_entity_poly.entity_id
_entity_poly.type
_entity_poly.pdbx_seq_one_letter_code
_entity_poly.pdbx_strand_id
1 'polypeptide(L)'
;MNFEMTGKLSIGKDTEKFHPYSENKYESGWVRKQLLFNATCGDNRHMLTVNAGAFGDEHGFVYTFSKGGTDENGKKTKGESIQIPFKERLTSPKLAEVAEFKKFIFDLEKPGRRYKLQNMADKLHEGSELTDEELKEVGLTSSDEVSDALEKSIKKRHEFISEWDYIDFIKKVIDSGKYADKKFFIRGNGEYQYSDNKGTVYESYMPNRIYLAAEDAEESSTATFNILFNSESFDDMSVEEKGKYYVNGYMMEYDNNRKANIPVPVTVAIPVAAEDADEKAKKRIEAIKHKFIVEDDGFKEYGVIVNMLNGAQRIEITEDMLTDEQKNDLDCGLIAMDDIRAEYSKGVYGDRIKEYQFVKPARGFTHGRVDTVYTEDDMTIKPLEEELPEGTEDLFDEDDEL
;
A
#
# COMPACT_ATOMS: atom_id res chain seq x y z
N MET A 1 -0.28 -8.73 3.91
CA MET A 1 0.76 -7.68 3.73
C MET A 1 0.15 -6.30 3.95
N ASN A 2 0.91 -5.36 4.54
CA ASN A 2 0.50 -3.95 4.65
C ASN A 2 1.32 -3.08 3.70
N PHE A 3 0.72 -2.10 3.03
CA PHE A 3 1.44 -1.16 2.16
C PHE A 3 1.27 0.29 2.59
N GLU A 4 2.27 1.10 2.28
CA GLU A 4 2.27 2.55 2.45
C GLU A 4 2.86 3.20 1.20
N MET A 5 2.10 4.15 0.62
CA MET A 5 2.46 4.82 -0.63
C MET A 5 2.28 6.33 -0.49
N THR A 6 3.19 7.11 -1.05
CA THR A 6 3.04 8.55 -1.24
C THR A 6 3.09 8.85 -2.74
N GLY A 7 1.96 9.30 -3.30
CA GLY A 7 1.88 9.53 -4.73
C GLY A 7 0.62 10.25 -5.20
N LYS A 8 0.53 10.48 -6.51
CA LYS A 8 -0.64 11.09 -7.15
C LYS A 8 -1.69 10.04 -7.48
N LEU A 9 -2.96 10.37 -7.26
CA LEU A 9 -4.10 9.50 -7.57
C LEU A 9 -4.67 9.83 -8.95
N SER A 10 -5.03 8.80 -9.71
CA SER A 10 -5.68 8.96 -11.02
C SER A 10 -6.54 7.75 -11.37
N ILE A 11 -7.63 7.96 -12.09
CA ILE A 11 -8.45 6.87 -12.65
C ILE A 11 -8.02 6.65 -14.10
N GLY A 12 -7.91 5.37 -14.50
CA GLY A 12 -7.59 5.01 -15.87
C GLY A 12 -8.67 5.48 -16.84
N LYS A 13 -8.34 5.56 -18.14
CA LYS A 13 -9.37 5.82 -19.15
C LYS A 13 -10.28 4.61 -19.27
N ASP A 14 -11.57 4.86 -19.33
CA ASP A 14 -12.56 3.85 -19.65
C ASP A 14 -12.41 3.42 -21.12
N THR A 15 -12.37 2.12 -21.37
CA THR A 15 -12.19 1.51 -22.69
C THR A 15 -13.01 0.22 -22.77
N GLU A 16 -13.21 -0.30 -23.97
CA GLU A 16 -13.95 -1.56 -24.19
C GLU A 16 -13.40 -2.76 -23.40
N LYS A 17 -12.09 -2.77 -23.09
CA LYS A 17 -11.42 -3.85 -22.33
C LYS A 17 -11.07 -3.48 -20.89
N PHE A 18 -11.36 -2.26 -20.46
CA PHE A 18 -10.98 -1.79 -19.13
C PHE A 18 -11.98 -0.76 -18.64
N HIS A 19 -12.78 -1.17 -17.66
CA HIS A 19 -13.77 -0.36 -16.98
C HIS A 19 -13.27 -0.05 -15.56
N PRO A 20 -12.61 1.11 -15.33
CA PRO A 20 -12.08 1.43 -14.01
C PRO A 20 -13.16 1.57 -12.93
N TYR A 21 -14.41 1.76 -13.33
CA TYR A 21 -15.54 1.76 -12.43
C TYR A 21 -16.65 0.90 -13.03
N SER A 22 -17.16 -0.06 -12.26
CA SER A 22 -18.24 -0.94 -12.66
C SER A 22 -19.28 -1.09 -11.55
N GLU A 23 -20.54 -1.22 -11.96
CA GLU A 23 -21.67 -1.58 -11.10
C GLU A 23 -22.42 -2.75 -11.75
N ASN A 24 -22.16 -3.97 -11.26
CA ASN A 24 -22.78 -5.19 -11.76
C ASN A 24 -24.01 -5.51 -10.91
N LYS A 25 -25.19 -5.61 -11.55
CA LYS A 25 -26.46 -5.94 -10.89
C LYS A 25 -26.82 -7.38 -11.20
N TYR A 26 -27.05 -8.15 -10.16
CA TYR A 26 -27.41 -9.56 -10.25
C TYR A 26 -28.93 -9.73 -10.12
N GLU A 27 -29.47 -10.83 -10.66
CA GLU A 27 -30.90 -11.16 -10.57
C GLU A 27 -31.39 -11.29 -9.12
N SER A 28 -30.49 -11.61 -8.19
CA SER A 28 -30.74 -11.66 -6.74
C SER A 28 -31.05 -10.29 -6.11
N GLY A 29 -30.91 -9.20 -6.87
CA GLY A 29 -30.98 -7.83 -6.35
C GLY A 29 -29.70 -7.37 -5.66
N TRP A 30 -28.68 -8.24 -5.57
CA TRP A 30 -27.33 -7.87 -5.17
C TRP A 30 -26.71 -6.96 -6.23
N VAL A 31 -25.97 -5.95 -5.78
CA VAL A 31 -25.20 -5.06 -6.64
C VAL A 31 -23.77 -5.07 -6.16
N ARG A 32 -22.84 -5.29 -7.08
CA ARG A 32 -21.41 -5.20 -6.82
C ARG A 32 -20.85 -3.95 -7.48
N LYS A 33 -20.05 -3.22 -6.73
CA LYS A 33 -19.37 -2.00 -7.16
C LYS A 33 -17.87 -2.22 -7.07
N GLN A 34 -17.14 -1.80 -8.09
CA GLN A 34 -15.69 -1.83 -8.11
C GLN A 34 -15.12 -0.50 -8.59
N LEU A 35 -13.99 -0.11 -8.00
CA LEU A 35 -13.15 0.99 -8.48
C LEU A 35 -11.69 0.56 -8.56
N LEU A 36 -11.13 0.71 -9.76
CA LEU A 36 -9.71 0.56 -10.09
C LEU A 36 -9.11 1.94 -10.32
N PHE A 37 -8.06 2.29 -9.58
CA PHE A 37 -7.38 3.57 -9.72
C PHE A 37 -5.89 3.44 -9.44
N ASN A 38 -5.08 4.36 -9.95
CA ASN A 38 -3.63 4.30 -9.84
C ASN A 38 -3.11 5.24 -8.77
N ALA A 39 -2.12 4.76 -8.01
CA ALA A 39 -1.18 5.59 -7.25
C ALA A 39 0.15 5.66 -8.00
N THR A 40 0.51 6.84 -8.50
CA THR A 40 1.82 7.09 -9.14
C THR A 40 2.77 7.68 -8.11
N CYS A 41 3.81 6.93 -7.75
CA CYS A 41 4.79 7.22 -6.72
C CYS A 41 6.19 7.29 -7.37
N GLY A 42 6.56 8.45 -7.90
CA GLY A 42 7.75 8.60 -8.72
C GLY A 42 7.65 7.81 -10.01
N ASP A 43 8.66 6.98 -10.25
CA ASP A 43 8.72 6.10 -11.42
C ASP A 43 7.86 4.84 -11.26
N ASN A 44 7.22 4.65 -10.10
CA ASN A 44 6.36 3.50 -9.82
C ASN A 44 4.87 3.84 -9.99
N ARG A 45 4.10 2.91 -10.53
CA ARG A 45 2.64 3.00 -10.62
C ARG A 45 2.00 1.72 -10.09
N HIS A 46 1.16 1.86 -9.06
CA HIS A 46 0.41 0.75 -8.48
C HIS A 46 -1.07 0.92 -8.75
N MET A 47 -1.71 -0.15 -9.21
CA MET A 47 -3.17 -0.20 -9.34
C MET A 47 -3.76 -0.59 -7.99
N LEU A 48 -4.61 0.27 -7.46
CA LEU A 48 -5.38 0.10 -6.23
C LEU A 48 -6.80 -0.30 -6.61
N THR A 49 -7.39 -1.18 -5.81
CA THR A 49 -8.75 -1.70 -6.04
C THR A 49 -9.56 -1.55 -4.77
N VAL A 50 -10.81 -1.12 -4.91
CA VAL A 50 -11.80 -1.20 -3.84
C VAL A 50 -13.05 -1.87 -4.42
N ASN A 51 -13.49 -2.96 -3.77
CA ASN A 51 -14.68 -3.70 -4.12
C ASN A 51 -15.70 -3.56 -2.99
N ALA A 52 -16.98 -3.46 -3.34
CA ALA A 52 -18.07 -3.43 -2.39
C ALA A 52 -19.29 -4.16 -2.96
N GLY A 53 -20.12 -4.72 -2.10
CA GLY A 53 -21.40 -5.30 -2.49
C GLY A 53 -22.52 -4.92 -1.53
N ALA A 54 -23.70 -4.65 -2.07
CA ALA A 54 -24.89 -4.34 -1.30
C ALA A 54 -26.15 -4.71 -2.08
N PHE A 55 -27.24 -4.99 -1.37
CA PHE A 55 -28.55 -5.11 -2.03
C PHE A 55 -29.01 -3.75 -2.56
N GLY A 56 -29.52 -3.71 -3.80
CA GLY A 56 -29.91 -2.47 -4.47
C GLY A 56 -31.09 -1.72 -3.81
N ASP A 57 -31.91 -2.41 -3.03
CA ASP A 57 -32.97 -1.85 -2.19
C ASP A 57 -32.51 -1.52 -0.75
N GLU A 58 -31.21 -1.69 -0.49
CA GLU A 58 -30.48 -1.39 0.74
C GLU A 58 -30.98 -2.15 1.99
N HIS A 59 -31.63 -3.31 1.86
CA HIS A 59 -32.18 -4.04 3.03
C HIS A 59 -31.13 -4.77 3.89
N GLY A 60 -29.85 -4.77 3.50
CA GLY A 60 -28.78 -5.47 4.19
C GLY A 60 -28.27 -4.79 5.48
N PHE A 61 -27.18 -5.34 6.02
CA PHE A 61 -26.49 -4.81 7.20
C PHE A 61 -25.01 -4.61 6.91
N VAL A 62 -24.43 -3.56 7.50
CA VAL A 62 -22.98 -3.41 7.64
C VAL A 62 -22.56 -4.08 8.94
N TYR A 63 -21.74 -5.12 8.83
CA TYR A 63 -21.14 -5.81 9.97
C TYR A 63 -19.84 -5.13 10.35
N THR A 64 -19.75 -4.62 11.57
CA THR A 64 -18.58 -3.90 12.07
C THR A 64 -18.31 -4.22 13.54
N PHE A 65 -17.33 -3.56 14.14
CA PHE A 65 -16.92 -3.79 15.53
C PHE A 65 -16.97 -2.49 16.33
N SER A 66 -17.41 -2.55 17.58
CA SER A 66 -17.36 -1.42 18.50
C SER A 66 -15.94 -1.18 19.04
N LYS A 67 -15.68 0.03 19.53
CA LYS A 67 -14.43 0.38 20.21
C LYS A 67 -14.23 -0.48 21.46
N GLY A 68 -13.03 -1.03 21.62
CA GLY A 68 -12.63 -1.64 22.90
C GLY A 68 -12.47 -0.56 23.98
N GLY A 69 -12.61 -0.97 25.24
CA GLY A 69 -12.56 -0.07 26.39
C GLY A 69 -11.52 -0.51 27.42
N THR A 70 -11.46 0.24 28.51
CA THR A 70 -10.82 -0.18 29.75
C THR A 70 -11.88 -0.10 30.82
N ASP A 71 -12.13 -1.21 31.52
CA ASP A 71 -13.09 -1.23 32.61
C ASP A 71 -12.56 -0.46 33.84
N GLU A 72 -13.42 -0.29 34.85
CA GLU A 72 -13.11 0.40 36.11
C GLU A 72 -11.93 -0.23 36.87
N ASN A 73 -11.56 -1.47 36.54
CA ASN A 73 -10.46 -2.21 37.16
C ASN A 73 -9.17 -2.16 36.32
N GLY A 74 -9.12 -1.35 35.25
CA GLY A 74 -7.95 -1.20 34.40
C GLY A 74 -7.76 -2.34 33.40
N LYS A 75 -8.73 -3.26 33.26
CA LYS A 75 -8.65 -4.38 32.32
C LYS A 75 -9.19 -3.95 30.95
N LYS A 76 -8.41 -4.24 29.90
CA LYS A 76 -8.83 -3.96 28.52
C LYS A 76 -9.99 -4.88 28.12
N THR A 77 -11.13 -4.29 27.75
CA THR A 77 -12.26 -5.01 27.16
C THR A 77 -12.13 -4.99 25.64
N LYS A 78 -12.40 -6.12 24.99
CA LYS A 78 -12.45 -6.20 23.54
C LYS A 78 -13.75 -5.54 23.06
N GLY A 79 -13.71 -4.95 21.87
CA GLY A 79 -14.94 -4.52 21.19
C GLY A 79 -15.86 -5.71 20.89
N GLU A 80 -17.09 -5.40 20.53
CA GLU A 80 -18.12 -6.38 20.18
C GLU A 80 -18.55 -6.21 18.73
N SER A 81 -19.02 -7.30 18.12
CA SER A 81 -19.61 -7.24 16.78
C SER A 81 -20.93 -6.48 16.85
N ILE A 82 -21.08 -5.47 15.99
CA ILE A 82 -22.27 -4.66 15.89
C ILE A 82 -22.77 -4.65 14.44
N GLN A 83 -24.08 -4.54 14.29
CA GLN A 83 -24.74 -4.46 12.99
C GLN A 83 -25.41 -3.10 12.86
N ILE A 84 -25.18 -2.44 11.73
CA ILE A 84 -25.82 -1.19 11.36
C ILE A 84 -26.63 -1.45 10.08
N PRO A 85 -27.96 -1.17 10.05
CA PRO A 85 -28.73 -1.30 8.82
C PRO A 85 -28.07 -0.52 7.69
N PHE A 86 -27.97 -1.10 6.50
CA PHE A 86 -27.26 -0.48 5.39
C PHE A 86 -27.85 0.90 5.03
N LYS A 87 -29.17 1.06 5.08
CA LYS A 87 -29.86 2.37 4.93
C LYS A 87 -29.40 3.46 5.90
N GLU A 88 -28.90 3.07 7.08
CA GLU A 88 -28.47 3.99 8.14
C GLU A 88 -26.93 4.13 8.21
N ARG A 89 -26.19 3.55 7.25
CA ARG A 89 -24.73 3.46 7.28
C ARG A 89 -23.99 4.81 7.38
N LEU A 90 -24.65 5.91 7.01
CA LEU A 90 -24.09 7.26 7.07
C LEU A 90 -24.68 8.13 8.19
N THR A 91 -25.78 7.70 8.82
CA THR A 91 -26.57 8.53 9.74
C THR A 91 -26.80 7.91 11.12
N SER A 92 -26.48 6.62 11.28
CA SER A 92 -26.73 5.91 12.53
C SER A 92 -25.96 6.54 13.71
N PRO A 93 -26.58 6.74 14.87
CA PRO A 93 -25.86 7.22 16.06
C PRO A 93 -24.76 6.25 16.50
N LYS A 94 -24.88 4.96 16.14
CA LYS A 94 -23.89 3.92 16.44
C LYS A 94 -22.55 4.12 15.72
N LEU A 95 -22.48 5.01 14.72
CA LEU A 95 -21.23 5.32 14.01
C LEU A 95 -20.13 5.83 14.94
N ALA A 96 -20.49 6.53 16.02
CA ALA A 96 -19.55 7.02 17.02
C ALA A 96 -18.88 5.87 17.82
N GLU A 97 -19.55 4.72 17.93
CA GLU A 97 -19.11 3.53 18.66
C GLU A 97 -18.20 2.64 17.81
N VAL A 98 -18.20 2.80 16.48
CA VAL A 98 -17.43 1.96 15.55
C VAL A 98 -15.92 2.14 15.79
N ALA A 99 -15.21 1.02 15.85
CA ALA A 99 -13.77 0.98 16.03
C ALA A 99 -13.03 1.60 14.84
N GLU A 100 -11.99 2.39 15.11
CA GLU A 100 -11.22 3.11 14.07
C GLU A 100 -10.56 2.17 13.05
N PHE A 101 -10.22 0.93 13.41
CA PHE A 101 -9.62 -0.04 12.49
C PHE A 101 -10.63 -0.63 11.49
N LYS A 102 -11.94 -0.45 11.72
CA LYS A 102 -13.02 -0.86 10.80
C LYS A 102 -13.51 0.28 9.91
N LYS A 103 -12.96 1.48 10.05
CA LYS A 103 -13.33 2.64 9.24
C LYS A 103 -12.38 2.82 8.07
N PHE A 104 -12.93 3.20 6.94
CA PHE A 104 -12.22 3.75 5.80
C PHE A 104 -12.13 5.26 5.96
N ILE A 105 -10.97 5.84 5.65
CA ILE A 105 -10.73 7.27 5.86
C ILE A 105 -10.21 7.90 4.59
N PHE A 106 -10.83 9.00 4.18
CA PHE A 106 -10.28 9.93 3.20
C PHE A 106 -10.18 11.32 3.84
N ASP A 107 -8.97 11.81 4.06
CA ASP A 107 -8.72 13.11 4.70
C ASP A 107 -8.12 14.12 3.70
N LEU A 108 -8.85 15.20 3.46
CA LEU A 108 -8.46 16.27 2.55
C LEU A 108 -7.80 17.46 3.28
N GLU A 109 -7.54 17.35 4.59
CA GLU A 109 -6.86 18.40 5.34
C GLU A 109 -5.34 18.34 5.21
N LYS A 110 -4.68 19.50 5.30
CA LYS A 110 -3.23 19.58 5.39
C LYS A 110 -2.71 18.79 6.61
N PRO A 111 -1.65 17.97 6.46
CA PRO A 111 -1.07 17.22 7.58
C PRO A 111 -0.81 18.10 8.81
N GLY A 112 -1.18 17.62 9.99
CA GLY A 112 -0.95 18.29 11.27
C GLY A 112 -1.81 19.55 11.54
N ARG A 113 -2.42 20.16 10.53
CA ARG A 113 -3.18 21.41 10.68
C ARG A 113 -4.38 21.28 11.62
N ARG A 114 -5.16 20.20 11.51
CA ARG A 114 -6.31 19.95 12.40
C ARG A 114 -5.91 19.87 13.86
N TYR A 115 -4.82 19.15 14.15
CA TYR A 115 -4.30 19.00 15.51
C TYR A 115 -3.86 20.35 16.09
N LYS A 116 -3.16 21.17 15.30
CA LYS A 116 -2.79 22.54 15.71
C LYS A 116 -4.02 23.41 15.98
N LEU A 117 -5.03 23.37 15.11
CA LEU A 117 -6.29 24.11 15.30
C LEU A 117 -7.02 23.67 16.57
N GLN A 118 -7.04 22.37 16.88
CA GLN A 118 -7.63 21.86 18.12
C GLN A 118 -6.90 22.40 19.34
N ASN A 119 -5.56 22.29 19.38
CA ASN A 119 -4.77 22.82 20.49
C ASN A 119 -4.94 24.34 20.66
N MET A 120 -5.08 25.09 19.57
CA MET A 120 -5.36 26.54 19.62
C MET A 120 -6.76 26.84 20.18
N ALA A 121 -7.77 26.08 19.77
CA ALA A 121 -9.13 26.22 20.31
C ALA A 121 -9.17 25.91 21.81
N ASP A 122 -8.46 24.86 22.24
CA ASP A 122 -8.36 24.48 23.65
C ASP A 122 -7.66 25.59 24.46
N LYS A 123 -6.55 26.16 23.95
CA LYS A 123 -5.87 27.31 24.57
C LYS A 123 -6.77 28.54 24.72
N LEU A 124 -7.54 28.88 23.69
CA LEU A 124 -8.49 29.99 23.74
C LEU A 124 -9.60 29.73 24.78
N HIS A 125 -10.07 28.49 24.88
CA HIS A 125 -11.05 28.10 25.90
C HIS A 125 -10.49 28.19 27.32
N GLU A 126 -9.20 27.87 27.50
CA GLU A 126 -8.45 28.03 28.76
C GLU A 126 -8.04 29.48 29.06
N GLY A 127 -8.37 30.44 28.18
CA GLY A 127 -8.09 31.87 28.38
C GLY A 127 -6.65 32.29 28.06
N SER A 128 -5.90 31.47 27.33
CA SER A 128 -4.56 31.80 26.84
C SER A 128 -4.61 32.56 25.51
N GLU A 129 -3.68 33.49 25.32
CA GLU A 129 -3.52 34.21 24.04
C GLU A 129 -2.74 33.34 23.03
N LEU A 130 -3.07 33.52 21.75
CA LEU A 130 -2.37 32.88 20.63
C LEU A 130 -1.35 33.86 20.05
N THR A 131 -0.18 33.36 19.68
CA THR A 131 0.84 34.16 19.01
C THR A 131 0.55 34.31 17.51
N ASP A 132 1.04 35.39 16.90
CA ASP A 132 0.97 35.60 15.46
C ASP A 132 1.68 34.48 14.66
N GLU A 133 2.75 33.91 15.23
CA GLU A 133 3.49 32.79 14.65
C GLU A 133 2.60 31.54 14.58
N GLU A 134 1.91 31.20 15.68
CA GLU A 134 0.97 30.08 15.76
C GLU A 134 -0.16 30.22 14.72
N LEU A 135 -0.78 31.40 14.62
CA LEU A 135 -1.84 31.65 13.64
C LEU A 135 -1.34 31.52 12.20
N LYS A 136 -0.14 32.02 11.91
CA LYS A 136 0.47 31.94 10.58
C LYS A 136 0.76 30.50 10.16
N GLU A 137 1.16 29.63 11.07
CA GLU A 137 1.41 28.20 10.76
C GLU A 137 0.17 27.47 10.24
N VAL A 138 -1.02 27.84 10.71
CA VAL A 138 -2.31 27.27 10.26
C VAL A 138 -2.98 28.11 9.16
N GLY A 139 -2.33 29.21 8.75
CA GLY A 139 -2.78 30.12 7.70
C GLY A 139 -3.94 31.02 8.12
N LEU A 140 -3.99 31.43 9.39
CA LEU A 140 -5.00 32.34 9.95
C LEU A 140 -4.38 33.69 10.27
N THR A 141 -5.23 34.71 10.36
CA THR A 141 -4.80 36.09 10.70
C THR A 141 -5.41 36.61 12.00
N SER A 142 -6.41 35.91 12.53
CA SER A 142 -7.06 36.25 13.79
C SER A 142 -7.40 35.00 14.60
N SER A 143 -7.34 35.12 15.93
CA SER A 143 -7.80 34.09 16.87
C SER A 143 -9.28 33.76 16.71
N ASP A 144 -10.09 34.73 16.27
CA ASP A 144 -11.53 34.55 16.09
C ASP A 144 -11.85 33.57 14.95
N GLU A 145 -10.92 33.36 14.01
CA GLU A 145 -11.08 32.44 12.88
C GLU A 145 -10.83 30.97 13.25
N VAL A 146 -10.26 30.70 14.44
CA VAL A 146 -9.79 29.37 14.83
C VAL A 146 -10.94 28.36 14.88
N SER A 147 -12.06 28.72 15.52
CA SER A 147 -13.24 27.84 15.64
C SER A 147 -13.84 27.49 14.28
N ASP A 148 -14.02 28.48 13.41
CA ASP A 148 -14.54 28.30 12.05
C ASP A 148 -13.60 27.46 11.18
N ALA A 149 -12.29 27.69 11.33
CA ALA A 149 -11.26 26.93 10.62
C ALA A 149 -11.21 25.47 11.10
N LEU A 150 -11.36 25.23 12.39
CA LEU A 150 -11.43 23.89 12.99
C LEU A 150 -12.68 23.14 12.50
N GLU A 151 -13.84 23.78 12.50
CA GLU A 151 -15.08 23.16 12.01
C GLU A 151 -14.97 22.78 10.52
N LYS A 152 -14.42 23.68 9.69
CA LYS A 152 -14.11 23.38 8.28
C LYS A 152 -13.09 22.24 8.15
N SER A 153 -12.11 22.17 9.05
CA SER A 153 -11.07 21.15 9.05
C SER A 153 -11.60 19.76 9.40
N ILE A 154 -12.53 19.68 10.35
CA ILE A 154 -13.22 18.45 10.73
C ILE A 154 -14.03 17.92 9.55
N LYS A 155 -14.74 18.79 8.83
CA LYS A 155 -15.55 18.43 7.65
C LYS A 155 -14.73 17.88 6.46
N LYS A 156 -13.41 18.08 6.44
CA LYS A 156 -12.51 17.50 5.42
C LYS A 156 -12.09 16.06 5.70
N ARG A 157 -12.30 15.56 6.93
CA ARG A 157 -12.10 14.14 7.26
C ARG A 157 -13.38 13.41 6.94
N HIS A 158 -13.32 12.54 5.94
CA HIS A 158 -14.43 11.69 5.56
C HIS A 158 -14.17 10.28 6.09
N GLU A 159 -15.08 9.80 6.92
CA GLU A 159 -15.04 8.46 7.52
C GLU A 159 -16.19 7.63 6.97
N PHE A 160 -15.90 6.40 6.56
CA PHE A 160 -16.89 5.46 6.04
C PHE A 160 -16.79 4.14 6.79
N ILE A 161 -17.91 3.46 6.97
CA ILE A 161 -17.98 2.12 7.57
C ILE A 161 -18.21 1.02 6.53
N SER A 162 -18.34 1.42 5.26
CA SER A 162 -18.49 0.53 4.11
C SER A 162 -17.68 1.07 2.94
N GLU A 163 -17.08 0.14 2.21
CA GLU A 163 -16.38 0.33 0.95
C GLU A 163 -17.31 0.94 -0.12
N TRP A 164 -18.63 0.69 -0.02
CA TRP A 164 -19.63 1.16 -0.98
C TRP A 164 -19.62 2.67 -1.15
N ASP A 165 -19.70 3.40 -0.04
CA ASP A 165 -19.69 4.87 -0.04
C ASP A 165 -18.27 5.42 -0.22
N TYR A 166 -17.26 4.66 0.21
CA TYR A 166 -15.85 5.02 0.07
C TYR A 166 -15.41 5.05 -1.41
N ILE A 167 -15.85 4.07 -2.21
CA ILE A 167 -15.63 4.05 -3.67
C ILE A 167 -16.15 5.33 -4.31
N ASP A 168 -17.40 5.68 -4.06
CA ASP A 168 -18.04 6.86 -4.67
C ASP A 168 -17.30 8.14 -4.28
N PHE A 169 -16.83 8.22 -3.03
CA PHE A 169 -16.05 9.37 -2.56
C PHE A 169 -14.68 9.47 -3.25
N ILE A 170 -13.92 8.37 -3.33
CA ILE A 170 -12.62 8.36 -4.03
C ILE A 170 -12.82 8.81 -5.48
N LYS A 171 -13.78 8.19 -6.18
CA LYS A 171 -14.10 8.51 -7.56
C LYS A 171 -14.43 9.99 -7.73
N LYS A 172 -15.32 10.52 -6.89
CA LYS A 172 -15.70 11.94 -6.88
C LYS A 172 -14.49 12.87 -6.67
N VAL A 173 -13.58 12.54 -5.75
CA VAL A 173 -12.40 13.36 -5.47
C VAL A 173 -11.47 13.39 -6.69
N ILE A 174 -11.19 12.23 -7.30
CA ILE A 174 -10.29 12.13 -8.45
C ILE A 174 -10.92 12.83 -9.67
N ASP A 175 -12.17 12.53 -9.99
CA ASP A 175 -12.90 13.11 -11.14
C ASP A 175 -13.08 14.62 -11.02
N SER A 176 -13.10 15.17 -9.80
CA SER A 176 -13.19 16.62 -9.61
C SER A 176 -12.00 17.40 -10.18
N GLY A 177 -10.86 16.74 -10.43
CA GLY A 177 -9.62 17.37 -10.90
C GLY A 177 -8.95 18.32 -9.89
N LYS A 178 -9.64 18.70 -8.81
CA LYS A 178 -9.18 19.67 -7.80
C LYS A 178 -7.84 19.28 -7.14
N TYR A 179 -7.54 17.99 -7.10
CA TYR A 179 -6.37 17.44 -6.43
C TYR A 179 -5.40 16.73 -7.41
N ALA A 180 -5.52 16.94 -8.72
CA ALA A 180 -4.69 16.26 -9.73
C ALA A 180 -3.18 16.44 -9.52
N ASP A 181 -2.77 17.61 -9.03
CA ASP A 181 -1.36 17.92 -8.74
C ASP A 181 -0.94 17.67 -7.30
N LYS A 182 -1.86 17.18 -6.45
CA LYS A 182 -1.56 16.90 -5.04
C LYS A 182 -1.17 15.45 -4.84
N LYS A 183 -0.25 15.23 -3.90
CA LYS A 183 0.15 13.90 -3.46
C LYS A 183 -0.73 13.47 -2.30
N PHE A 184 -0.93 12.16 -2.19
CA PHE A 184 -1.66 11.51 -1.13
C PHE A 184 -0.76 10.47 -0.46
N PHE A 185 -0.82 10.43 0.87
CA PHE A 185 -0.28 9.34 1.67
C PHE A 185 -1.38 8.29 1.85
N ILE A 186 -1.12 7.09 1.37
CA ILE A 186 -2.08 6.00 1.20
C ILE A 186 -1.58 4.83 2.03
N ARG A 187 -2.48 4.23 2.81
CA ARG A 187 -2.21 3.01 3.57
C ARG A 187 -3.29 1.99 3.27
N GLY A 188 -2.90 0.73 3.22
CA GLY A 188 -3.81 -0.35 2.90
C GLY A 188 -3.22 -1.72 3.15
N ASN A 189 -3.98 -2.72 2.73
CA ASN A 189 -3.59 -4.12 2.82
C ASN A 189 -3.51 -4.71 1.41
N GLY A 190 -2.58 -5.65 1.20
CA GLY A 190 -2.64 -6.53 0.05
C GLY A 190 -3.79 -7.52 0.25
N GLU A 191 -4.59 -7.73 -0.78
CA GLU A 191 -5.56 -8.81 -0.89
C GLU A 191 -5.04 -9.83 -1.88
N TYR A 192 -5.11 -11.10 -1.49
CA TYR A 192 -4.59 -12.22 -2.25
C TYR A 192 -5.71 -13.21 -2.51
N GLN A 193 -5.80 -13.65 -3.75
CA GLN A 193 -6.78 -14.65 -4.15
C GLN A 193 -6.12 -15.68 -5.05
N TYR A 194 -6.29 -16.96 -4.73
CA TYR A 194 -5.82 -18.03 -5.59
C TYR A 194 -6.88 -18.44 -6.61
N SER A 195 -6.47 -18.55 -7.88
CA SER A 195 -7.30 -19.13 -8.93
C SER A 195 -6.84 -20.56 -9.21
N ASP A 196 -7.71 -21.53 -8.89
CA ASP A 196 -7.46 -22.96 -9.15
C ASP A 196 -7.33 -23.24 -10.65
N ASN A 197 -8.12 -22.54 -11.49
CA ASN A 197 -8.11 -22.69 -12.94
C ASN A 197 -6.76 -22.31 -13.56
N LYS A 198 -6.14 -21.22 -13.07
CA LYS A 198 -4.90 -20.66 -13.61
C LYS A 198 -3.67 -21.05 -12.77
N GLY A 199 -3.85 -21.74 -11.64
CA GLY A 199 -2.78 -22.10 -10.71
C GLY A 199 -1.97 -20.91 -10.21
N THR A 200 -2.58 -19.72 -10.15
CA THR A 200 -1.88 -18.45 -9.92
C THR A 200 -2.55 -17.67 -8.80
N VAL A 201 -1.73 -17.03 -7.95
CA VAL A 201 -2.20 -16.09 -6.94
C VAL A 201 -2.28 -14.68 -7.54
N TYR A 202 -3.46 -14.08 -7.49
CA TYR A 202 -3.69 -12.68 -7.82
C TYR A 202 -3.48 -11.81 -6.60
N GLU A 203 -2.83 -10.67 -6.82
CA GLU A 203 -2.54 -9.66 -5.81
C GLU A 203 -3.26 -8.36 -6.16
N SER A 204 -3.96 -7.80 -5.19
CA SER A 204 -4.64 -6.51 -5.27
C SER A 204 -4.25 -5.63 -4.08
N TYR A 205 -4.20 -4.32 -4.27
CA TYR A 205 -3.90 -3.38 -3.19
C TYR A 205 -5.16 -2.63 -2.78
N MET A 206 -5.72 -2.96 -1.61
CA MET A 206 -6.91 -2.29 -1.07
C MET A 206 -6.52 -1.17 -0.10
N PRO A 207 -6.68 0.11 -0.47
CA PRO A 207 -6.42 1.22 0.43
C PRO A 207 -7.55 1.32 1.47
N ASN A 208 -7.17 1.44 2.75
CA ASN A 208 -8.12 1.70 3.83
C ASN A 208 -8.08 3.15 4.31
N ARG A 209 -6.96 3.86 4.07
CA ARG A 209 -6.74 5.22 4.53
C ARG A 209 -6.00 6.02 3.48
N ILE A 210 -6.55 7.16 3.10
CA ILE A 210 -5.96 8.11 2.15
C ILE A 210 -5.94 9.48 2.81
N TYR A 211 -4.76 10.08 2.89
CA TYR A 211 -4.54 11.40 3.48
C TYR A 211 -3.90 12.31 2.45
N LEU A 212 -4.30 13.59 2.39
CA LEU A 212 -3.54 14.58 1.65
C LEU A 212 -2.11 14.66 2.21
N ALA A 213 -1.10 14.52 1.37
CA ALA A 213 0.30 14.59 1.78
C ALA A 213 0.75 16.06 1.90
N ALA A 214 1.89 16.27 2.56
CA ALA A 214 2.56 17.57 2.56
C ALA A 214 3.02 17.93 1.13
N GLU A 215 3.16 19.22 0.83
CA GLU A 215 3.51 19.66 -0.53
C GLU A 215 4.92 19.24 -0.95
N ASP A 216 5.82 19.10 0.03
CA ASP A 216 7.20 18.65 -0.09
C ASP A 216 7.38 17.15 0.19
N ALA A 217 6.28 16.40 0.37
CA ALA A 217 6.38 14.98 0.66
C ALA A 217 7.09 14.22 -0.47
N GLU A 218 8.10 13.43 -0.07
CA GLU A 218 8.82 12.53 -0.96
C GLU A 218 7.90 11.41 -1.44
N GLU A 219 8.06 11.04 -2.71
CA GLU A 219 7.32 9.93 -3.29
C GLU A 219 7.95 8.61 -2.85
N SER A 220 7.12 7.68 -2.40
CA SER A 220 7.59 6.42 -1.83
C SER A 220 6.53 5.34 -2.04
N SER A 221 6.95 4.10 -2.23
CA SER A 221 6.05 2.95 -2.25
C SER A 221 6.72 1.82 -1.49
N THR A 222 6.12 1.42 -0.37
CA THR A 222 6.70 0.43 0.54
C THR A 222 5.66 -0.58 1.00
N ALA A 223 6.11 -1.81 1.25
CA ALA A 223 5.32 -2.86 1.85
C ALA A 223 6.02 -3.43 3.09
N THR A 224 5.21 -3.94 4.01
CA THR A 224 5.65 -4.67 5.20
C THR A 224 4.93 -6.01 5.24
N PHE A 225 5.70 -7.09 5.30
CA PHE A 225 5.19 -8.46 5.42
C PHE A 225 6.22 -9.36 6.11
N ASN A 226 5.78 -10.54 6.53
CA ASN A 226 6.65 -11.59 7.03
C ASN A 226 6.90 -12.59 5.91
N ILE A 227 8.17 -12.89 5.65
CA ILE A 227 8.59 -13.92 4.71
C ILE A 227 8.96 -15.20 5.47
N LEU A 228 8.45 -16.33 4.98
CA LEU A 228 8.84 -17.68 5.32
C LEU A 228 9.87 -18.18 4.31
N PHE A 229 11.01 -18.66 4.77
CA PHE A 229 12.12 -19.09 3.93
C PHE A 229 12.92 -20.22 4.62
N ASN A 230 13.62 -21.04 3.83
CA ASN A 230 14.45 -22.14 4.31
C ASN A 230 15.88 -22.04 3.76
N SER A 231 16.66 -23.11 3.87
CA SER A 231 18.04 -23.21 3.37
C SER A 231 18.18 -23.00 1.86
N GLU A 232 17.14 -23.32 1.07
CA GLU A 232 17.14 -23.21 -0.39
C GLU A 232 16.64 -21.86 -0.92
N SER A 233 16.17 -20.99 -0.02
CA SER A 233 15.53 -19.72 -0.40
C SER A 233 16.49 -18.64 -0.89
N PHE A 234 17.76 -18.67 -0.50
CA PHE A 234 18.73 -17.62 -0.83
C PHE A 234 19.47 -17.95 -2.13
N ASP A 235 19.28 -17.11 -3.15
CA ASP A 235 19.95 -17.21 -4.45
C ASP A 235 21.10 -16.20 -4.53
N ASP A 236 22.33 -16.73 -4.55
CA ASP A 236 23.57 -15.98 -4.74
C ASP A 236 24.15 -16.06 -6.15
N MET A 237 23.60 -16.91 -7.02
CA MET A 237 24.07 -17.12 -8.39
C MET A 237 23.58 -16.02 -9.34
N SER A 238 22.42 -15.41 -9.05
CA SER A 238 21.84 -14.32 -9.86
C SER A 238 22.65 -13.01 -9.85
N VAL A 239 23.70 -12.90 -9.03
CA VAL A 239 24.49 -11.67 -8.88
C VAL A 239 25.27 -11.34 -10.16
N GLU A 240 25.86 -12.33 -10.81
CA GLU A 240 26.70 -12.13 -11.99
C GLU A 240 25.90 -11.63 -13.20
N GLU A 241 24.63 -12.06 -13.31
CA GLU A 241 23.75 -11.73 -14.45
C GLU A 241 22.85 -10.51 -14.18
N LYS A 242 22.35 -10.36 -12.94
CA LYS A 242 21.29 -9.38 -12.59
C LYS A 242 21.73 -8.33 -11.56
N GLY A 243 22.95 -8.43 -11.02
CA GLY A 243 23.49 -7.46 -10.05
C GLY A 243 22.72 -7.40 -8.72
N LYS A 244 21.98 -8.45 -8.36
CA LYS A 244 21.14 -8.52 -7.15
C LYS A 244 21.16 -9.94 -6.56
N TYR A 245 21.03 -10.02 -5.24
CA TYR A 245 20.68 -11.27 -4.57
C TYR A 245 19.16 -11.40 -4.48
N TYR A 246 18.65 -12.62 -4.52
CA TYR A 246 17.22 -12.89 -4.34
C TYR A 246 16.97 -13.80 -3.15
N VAL A 247 15.87 -13.54 -2.45
CA VAL A 247 15.32 -14.41 -1.42
C VAL A 247 13.95 -14.85 -1.88
N ASN A 248 13.81 -16.11 -2.25
CA ASN A 248 12.55 -16.71 -2.66
C ASN A 248 11.91 -17.38 -1.45
N GLY A 249 10.67 -17.01 -1.14
CA GLY A 249 9.96 -17.57 -0.01
C GLY A 249 8.46 -17.42 -0.16
N TYR A 250 7.76 -17.49 0.96
CA TYR A 250 6.32 -17.43 1.03
C TYR A 250 5.84 -16.43 2.06
N MET A 251 4.67 -15.86 1.83
CA MET A 251 3.92 -15.09 2.81
C MET A 251 2.57 -15.75 3.03
N MET A 252 2.16 -15.92 4.29
CA MET A 252 0.88 -16.55 4.62
C MET A 252 -0.21 -15.48 4.63
N GLU A 253 -1.12 -15.57 3.66
CA GLU A 253 -2.21 -14.60 3.51
C GLU A 253 -3.55 -15.30 3.51
N TYR A 254 -4.55 -14.66 4.11
CA TYR A 254 -5.89 -15.24 4.20
C TYR A 254 -6.63 -15.12 2.87
N ASP A 255 -7.02 -16.26 2.32
CA ASP A 255 -7.87 -16.33 1.14
C ASP A 255 -9.34 -16.50 1.59
N ASN A 256 -10.19 -15.56 1.17
CA ASN A 256 -11.60 -15.53 1.57
C ASN A 256 -12.41 -16.72 1.01
N ASN A 257 -12.10 -17.18 -0.20
CA ASN A 257 -12.82 -18.27 -0.85
C ASN A 257 -12.56 -19.59 -0.11
N ARG A 258 -11.32 -19.77 0.34
CA ARG A 258 -10.85 -20.97 1.07
C ARG A 258 -11.08 -20.88 2.57
N LYS A 259 -11.36 -19.68 3.09
CA LYS A 259 -11.48 -19.37 4.53
C LYS A 259 -10.26 -19.83 5.35
N ALA A 260 -9.09 -19.77 4.74
CA ALA A 260 -7.84 -20.26 5.30
C ALA A 260 -6.66 -19.44 4.80
N ASN A 261 -5.52 -19.50 5.51
CA ASN A 261 -4.29 -18.90 5.02
C ASN A 261 -3.68 -19.78 3.92
N ILE A 262 -3.30 -19.15 2.82
CA ILE A 262 -2.56 -19.77 1.72
C ILE A 262 -1.11 -19.26 1.68
N PRO A 263 -0.15 -20.11 1.29
CA PRO A 263 1.21 -19.69 1.01
C PRO A 263 1.27 -18.94 -0.33
N VAL A 264 1.51 -17.64 -0.29
CA VAL A 264 1.72 -16.82 -1.48
C VAL A 264 3.21 -16.72 -1.76
N PRO A 265 3.70 -17.17 -2.93
CA PRO A 265 5.11 -17.07 -3.25
C PRO A 265 5.53 -15.60 -3.40
N VAL A 266 6.68 -15.24 -2.81
CA VAL A 266 7.23 -13.89 -2.84
C VAL A 266 8.74 -13.93 -3.02
N THR A 267 9.27 -13.01 -3.83
CA THR A 267 10.71 -12.84 -4.03
C THR A 267 11.11 -11.47 -3.53
N VAL A 268 12.10 -11.43 -2.62
CA VAL A 268 12.70 -10.19 -2.11
C VAL A 268 14.09 -10.05 -2.70
N ALA A 269 14.34 -8.94 -3.38
CA ALA A 269 15.64 -8.60 -3.93
C ALA A 269 16.46 -7.80 -2.92
N ILE A 270 17.76 -8.11 -2.84
CA ILE A 270 18.74 -7.36 -2.07
C ILE A 270 19.72 -6.74 -3.06
N PRO A 271 19.80 -5.40 -3.15
CA PRO A 271 20.72 -4.74 -4.06
C PRO A 271 22.17 -5.01 -3.65
N VAL A 272 23.05 -5.14 -4.65
CA VAL A 272 24.50 -5.25 -4.44
C VAL A 272 25.08 -3.84 -4.26
N ALA A 273 26.15 -3.73 -3.48
CA ALA A 273 26.86 -2.47 -3.32
C ALA A 273 27.69 -2.22 -4.57
N ALA A 274 27.67 -1.00 -5.08
CA ALA A 274 28.60 -0.59 -6.12
C ALA A 274 30.06 -0.87 -5.71
N GLU A 275 30.94 -1.10 -6.68
CA GLU A 275 32.33 -1.46 -6.42
C GLU A 275 33.07 -0.39 -5.61
N ASP A 276 32.71 0.88 -5.83
CA ASP A 276 33.22 2.08 -5.16
C ASP A 276 32.49 2.43 -3.85
N ALA A 277 31.47 1.66 -3.46
CA ALA A 277 30.70 1.92 -2.26
C ALA A 277 31.55 1.83 -0.99
N ASP A 278 31.18 2.63 0.02
CA ASP A 278 31.87 2.68 1.30
C ASP A 278 31.85 1.32 2.04
N GLU A 279 32.83 1.11 2.94
CA GLU A 279 32.89 -0.13 3.73
C GLU A 279 31.58 -0.40 4.51
N LYS A 280 30.86 0.67 4.87
CA LYS A 280 29.61 0.58 5.62
C LYS A 280 28.49 -0.02 4.78
N ALA A 281 28.37 0.34 3.50
CA ALA A 281 27.41 -0.23 2.56
C ALA A 281 27.71 -1.71 2.30
N LYS A 282 28.98 -2.06 2.09
CA LYS A 282 29.40 -3.46 1.90
C LYS A 282 29.09 -4.31 3.15
N LYS A 283 29.44 -3.82 4.34
CA LYS A 283 29.08 -4.47 5.63
C LYS A 283 27.58 -4.58 5.83
N ARG A 284 26.79 -3.59 5.41
CA ARG A 284 25.33 -3.62 5.50
C ARG A 284 24.75 -4.74 4.66
N ILE A 285 25.21 -4.93 3.42
CA ILE A 285 24.67 -5.97 2.52
C ILE A 285 25.03 -7.36 3.04
N GLU A 286 26.28 -7.58 3.47
CA GLU A 286 26.67 -8.84 4.11
C GLU A 286 25.82 -9.14 5.36
N ALA A 287 25.57 -8.13 6.19
CA ALA A 287 24.68 -8.28 7.35
C ALA A 287 23.22 -8.56 6.98
N ILE A 288 22.77 -8.16 5.79
CA ILE A 288 21.44 -8.50 5.27
C ILE A 288 21.43 -9.94 4.78
N LYS A 289 22.42 -10.36 3.98
CA LYS A 289 22.56 -11.74 3.47
C LYS A 289 22.55 -12.76 4.60
N HIS A 290 23.35 -12.55 5.64
CA HIS A 290 23.42 -13.44 6.80
C HIS A 290 22.08 -13.65 7.51
N LYS A 291 21.09 -12.77 7.34
CA LYS A 291 19.75 -12.96 7.91
C LYS A 291 18.96 -14.04 7.16
N PHE A 292 19.23 -14.21 5.88
CA PHE A 292 18.49 -15.11 4.99
C PHE A 292 19.21 -16.44 4.73
N ILE A 293 20.51 -16.54 5.04
CA ILE A 293 21.27 -17.79 4.94
C ILE A 293 20.96 -18.69 6.16
N VAL A 294 20.29 -19.82 5.92
CA VAL A 294 19.91 -20.83 6.93
C VAL A 294 20.64 -22.13 6.61
N GLU A 295 21.15 -22.83 7.63
CA GLU A 295 21.84 -24.12 7.46
C GLU A 295 20.92 -25.32 7.69
N ASP A 296 19.77 -25.11 8.33
CA ASP A 296 18.76 -26.13 8.59
C ASP A 296 17.59 -26.05 7.59
N ASP A 297 16.95 -27.20 7.36
CA ASP A 297 15.84 -27.34 6.40
C ASP A 297 14.50 -26.79 6.93
N GLY A 298 14.49 -26.25 8.16
CA GLY A 298 13.29 -25.71 8.77
C GLY A 298 12.93 -24.32 8.24
N PHE A 299 11.64 -24.06 8.04
CA PHE A 299 11.16 -22.73 7.67
C PHE A 299 11.37 -21.72 8.81
N LYS A 300 11.97 -20.59 8.46
CA LYS A 300 12.17 -19.43 9.33
C LYS A 300 11.26 -18.30 8.91
N GLU A 301 10.76 -17.54 9.89
CA GLU A 301 9.99 -16.32 9.65
C GLU A 301 10.88 -15.08 9.88
N TYR A 302 10.79 -14.13 8.96
CA TYR A 302 11.39 -12.82 9.12
C TYR A 302 10.50 -11.69 8.61
N GLY A 303 10.22 -10.71 9.47
CA GLY A 303 9.51 -9.50 9.08
C GLY A 303 10.40 -8.54 8.30
N VAL A 304 9.96 -8.14 7.11
CA VAL A 304 10.69 -7.26 6.20
C VAL A 304 9.89 -6.01 5.85
N ILE A 305 10.60 -4.90 5.66
CA ILE A 305 10.10 -3.70 4.99
C ILE A 305 10.81 -3.61 3.65
N VAL A 306 10.04 -3.52 2.57
CA VAL A 306 10.53 -3.50 1.19
C VAL A 306 10.05 -2.25 0.45
N ASN A 307 10.81 -1.80 -0.53
CA ASN A 307 10.32 -0.90 -1.57
C ASN A 307 9.55 -1.73 -2.60
N MET A 308 8.41 -1.21 -3.05
CA MET A 308 7.60 -1.84 -4.10
C MET A 308 7.92 -1.17 -5.43
N LEU A 309 8.77 -1.80 -6.22
CA LEU A 309 9.09 -1.32 -7.56
C LEU A 309 8.03 -1.82 -8.52
N ASN A 310 7.41 -0.93 -9.29
CA ASN A 310 6.44 -1.28 -10.33
C ASN A 310 6.47 -0.21 -11.44
N GLY A 311 7.48 -0.29 -12.28
CA GLY A 311 7.76 0.72 -13.28
C GLY A 311 9.15 0.62 -13.87
N ALA A 312 9.43 1.46 -14.85
CA ALA A 312 10.77 1.59 -15.42
C ALA A 312 11.66 2.31 -14.42
N GLN A 313 12.72 1.65 -13.95
CA GLN A 313 13.64 2.28 -13.01
C GLN A 313 14.71 3.06 -13.77
N ARG A 314 15.19 4.15 -13.15
CA ARG A 314 16.37 4.86 -13.64
C ARG A 314 17.58 3.97 -13.48
N ILE A 315 18.34 3.83 -14.56
CA ILE A 315 19.63 3.13 -14.59
C ILE A 315 20.74 4.18 -14.74
N GLU A 316 21.87 3.91 -14.10
CA GLU A 316 23.07 4.69 -14.34
C GLU A 316 23.55 4.43 -15.77
N ILE A 317 24.01 5.48 -16.43
CA ILE A 317 24.55 5.39 -17.79
C ILE A 317 25.93 4.72 -17.69
N THR A 318 26.03 3.53 -18.25
CA THR A 318 27.26 2.76 -18.39
C THR A 318 27.82 2.93 -19.81
N GLU A 319 29.13 2.72 -19.98
CA GLU A 319 29.82 2.98 -21.26
C GLU A 319 29.23 2.19 -22.43
N ASP A 320 28.68 1.00 -22.20
CA ASP A 320 28.01 0.18 -23.21
C ASP A 320 26.75 0.83 -23.79
N MET A 321 26.09 1.70 -23.03
CA MET A 321 24.90 2.46 -23.46
C MET A 321 25.25 3.71 -24.29
N LEU A 322 26.52 4.06 -24.39
CA LEU A 322 27.00 5.19 -25.18
C LEU A 322 27.05 4.84 -26.68
N THR A 323 26.73 5.82 -27.52
CA THR A 323 26.94 5.69 -28.97
C THR A 323 28.43 5.56 -29.30
N ASP A 324 28.78 4.99 -30.45
CA ASP A 324 30.18 4.86 -30.87
C ASP A 324 30.89 6.22 -30.96
N GLU A 325 30.16 7.29 -31.25
CA GLU A 325 30.67 8.67 -31.26
C GLU A 325 30.92 9.18 -29.84
N GLN A 326 29.99 8.97 -28.90
CA GLN A 326 30.17 9.31 -27.48
C GLN A 326 31.32 8.52 -26.83
N LYS A 327 31.50 7.25 -27.19
CA LYS A 327 32.66 6.44 -26.76
C LYS A 327 33.97 7.02 -27.28
N ASN A 328 34.04 7.32 -28.57
CA ASN A 328 35.23 7.92 -29.17
C ASN A 328 35.55 9.32 -28.60
N ASP A 329 34.53 10.15 -28.36
CA ASP A 329 34.71 11.50 -27.81
C ASP A 329 35.16 11.46 -26.34
N LEU A 330 34.70 10.46 -25.58
CA LEU A 330 35.13 10.20 -24.20
C LEU A 330 36.57 9.66 -24.17
N ASP A 331 36.90 8.73 -25.07
CA ASP A 331 38.27 8.21 -25.25
C ASP A 331 39.26 9.30 -25.71
N CYS A 332 38.80 10.25 -26.52
CA CYS A 332 39.60 11.38 -27.00
C CYS A 332 39.66 12.54 -25.99
N GLY A 333 38.94 12.46 -24.88
CA GLY A 333 38.87 13.51 -23.85
C GLY A 333 38.18 14.80 -24.30
N LEU A 334 37.33 14.72 -25.33
CA LEU A 334 36.54 15.84 -25.84
C LEU A 334 35.33 16.14 -24.95
N ILE A 335 34.78 15.10 -24.31
CA ILE A 335 33.68 15.17 -23.35
C ILE A 335 34.00 14.30 -22.14
N ALA A 336 33.45 14.65 -20.97
CA ALA A 336 33.48 13.82 -19.78
C ALA A 336 32.18 13.02 -19.63
N MET A 337 32.23 11.93 -18.87
CA MET A 337 31.01 11.16 -18.53
C MET A 337 29.95 12.01 -17.82
N ASP A 338 30.38 13.05 -17.09
CA ASP A 338 29.48 14.03 -16.47
C ASP A 338 28.78 14.94 -17.49
N ASP A 339 29.40 15.25 -18.64
CA ASP A 339 28.76 15.99 -19.73
C ASP A 339 27.66 15.15 -20.38
N ILE A 340 27.92 13.86 -20.57
CA ILE A 340 26.94 12.90 -21.07
C ILE A 340 25.78 12.75 -20.06
N ARG A 341 26.08 12.55 -18.77
CA ARG A 341 25.06 12.49 -17.71
C ARG A 341 24.23 13.77 -17.62
N ALA A 342 24.83 14.94 -17.85
CA ALA A 342 24.13 16.22 -17.91
C ALA A 342 23.22 16.33 -19.15
N GLU A 343 23.62 15.78 -20.30
CA GLU A 343 22.80 15.75 -21.51
C GLU A 343 21.58 14.84 -21.35
N TYR A 344 21.75 13.67 -20.73
CA TYR A 344 20.66 12.80 -20.27
C TYR A 344 20.00 13.29 -18.97
N SER A 345 19.84 14.61 -18.80
CA SER A 345 19.24 15.27 -17.62
C SER A 345 17.87 14.73 -17.16
N LYS A 346 17.17 13.96 -17.99
CA LYS A 346 15.90 13.28 -17.64
C LYS A 346 16.06 11.82 -17.17
N GLY A 347 17.29 11.31 -17.11
CA GLY A 347 17.65 9.92 -16.78
C GLY A 347 17.46 8.96 -17.95
N VAL A 348 18.24 7.88 -17.97
CA VAL A 348 17.98 6.70 -18.81
C VAL A 348 17.10 5.76 -18.01
N TYR A 349 16.00 5.33 -18.62
CA TYR A 349 15.04 4.41 -18.01
C TYR A 349 15.28 3.02 -18.56
N GLY A 350 15.43 2.05 -17.65
CA GLY A 350 15.56 0.64 -17.98
C GLY A 350 14.19 -0.01 -18.20
N ASP A 351 14.21 -1.32 -18.32
CA ASP A 351 12.98 -2.11 -18.45
C ASP A 351 12.05 -1.93 -17.24
N ARG A 352 10.76 -2.13 -17.49
CA ARG A 352 9.76 -2.11 -16.41
C ARG A 352 9.95 -3.34 -15.54
N ILE A 353 10.17 -3.12 -14.24
CA ILE A 353 10.29 -4.19 -13.26
C ILE A 353 9.14 -4.14 -12.25
N LYS A 354 8.67 -5.31 -11.81
CA LYS A 354 7.82 -5.49 -10.62
C LYS A 354 8.64 -6.28 -9.60
N GLU A 355 9.12 -5.64 -8.55
CA GLU A 355 10.09 -6.25 -7.61
C GLU A 355 9.92 -5.69 -6.19
N TYR A 356 10.10 -6.54 -5.19
CA TYR A 356 10.20 -6.12 -3.79
C TYR A 356 11.66 -6.00 -3.36
N GLN A 357 12.13 -4.79 -3.09
CA GLN A 357 13.53 -4.55 -2.72
C GLN A 357 13.68 -4.36 -1.20
N PHE A 358 14.54 -5.15 -0.55
CA PHE A 358 14.75 -5.08 0.89
C PHE A 358 15.27 -3.71 1.35
N VAL A 359 14.61 -3.14 2.38
CA VAL A 359 15.05 -1.88 3.01
C VAL A 359 15.61 -2.13 4.40
N LYS A 360 14.79 -2.72 5.29
CA LYS A 360 15.12 -2.94 6.69
C LYS A 360 14.21 -4.00 7.35
N PRO A 361 14.57 -4.50 8.55
CA PRO A 361 13.72 -5.40 9.31
C PRO A 361 12.43 -4.71 9.76
N ALA A 362 11.32 -5.45 9.79
CA ALA A 362 10.06 -4.99 10.36
C ALA A 362 10.13 -4.97 11.90
N ARG A 363 9.19 -4.24 12.51
CA ARG A 363 9.06 -4.15 13.96
C ARG A 363 8.79 -5.54 14.54
N GLY A 364 9.51 -5.91 15.60
CA GLY A 364 9.40 -7.23 16.26
C GLY A 364 10.50 -8.21 15.86
N PHE A 365 11.18 -7.98 14.73
CA PHE A 365 12.24 -8.84 14.21
C PHE A 365 13.65 -8.25 14.40
N THR A 366 13.81 -7.37 15.39
CA THR A 366 15.12 -6.77 15.74
C THR A 366 16.09 -7.78 16.32
N HIS A 367 15.59 -8.88 16.89
CA HIS A 367 16.40 -9.98 17.42
C HIS A 367 16.78 -11.03 16.37
N GLY A 368 16.32 -10.87 15.12
CA GLY A 368 16.58 -11.80 14.03
C GLY A 368 15.35 -12.57 13.58
N ARG A 369 15.59 -13.64 12.83
CA ARG A 369 14.58 -14.59 12.35
C ARG A 369 14.08 -15.50 13.48
N VAL A 370 12.89 -16.04 13.30
CA VAL A 370 12.22 -16.91 14.28
C VAL A 370 11.96 -18.27 13.65
N ASP A 371 12.15 -19.34 14.42
CA ASP A 371 11.81 -20.70 13.99
C ASP A 371 10.28 -20.85 13.88
N THR A 372 9.83 -21.56 12.87
CA THR A 372 8.41 -21.82 12.65
C THR A 372 8.08 -23.29 12.80
N VAL A 373 6.78 -23.60 12.88
CA VAL A 373 6.26 -24.97 12.86
C VAL A 373 5.89 -25.43 11.45
N TYR A 374 6.07 -24.57 10.44
CA TYR A 374 5.68 -24.85 9.06
C TYR A 374 6.60 -25.87 8.41
N THR A 375 6.01 -26.72 7.58
CA THR A 375 6.71 -27.72 6.76
C THR A 375 6.55 -27.41 5.27
N GLU A 376 7.25 -28.17 4.42
CA GLU A 376 7.10 -28.05 2.95
C GLU A 376 5.67 -28.28 2.47
N ASP A 377 4.95 -29.22 3.10
CA ASP A 377 3.54 -29.51 2.78
C ASP A 377 2.64 -28.27 2.98
N ASP A 378 2.95 -27.42 3.97
CA ASP A 378 2.21 -26.19 4.25
C ASP A 378 2.46 -25.09 3.20
N MET A 379 3.51 -25.22 2.39
CA MET A 379 3.83 -24.30 1.29
C MET A 379 3.12 -24.67 -0.03
N THR A 380 2.23 -25.66 0.02
CA THR A 380 1.40 -26.05 -1.12
C THR A 380 -0.04 -25.58 -0.95
N ILE A 381 -0.59 -24.92 -1.98
CA ILE A 381 -2.00 -24.57 -2.00
C ILE A 381 -2.79 -25.83 -2.40
N LYS A 382 -3.50 -26.42 -1.45
CA LYS A 382 -4.36 -27.60 -1.70
C LYS A 382 -5.57 -27.19 -2.54
N PRO A 383 -6.05 -27.98 -3.51
CA PRO A 383 -7.30 -27.68 -4.21
C PRO A 383 -8.50 -27.58 -3.24
N LEU A 384 -9.55 -26.86 -3.64
CA LEU A 384 -10.82 -26.89 -2.90
C LEU A 384 -11.43 -28.30 -3.00
N GLU A 385 -11.69 -28.96 -1.86
CA GLU A 385 -12.23 -30.33 -1.82
C GLU A 385 -13.72 -30.42 -2.18
N GLU A 386 -14.44 -29.29 -2.21
CA GLU A 386 -15.85 -29.19 -2.60
C GLU A 386 -15.99 -28.21 -3.78
N GLU A 387 -16.77 -28.58 -4.81
CA GLU A 387 -17.27 -27.60 -5.78
C GLU A 387 -17.91 -26.46 -4.99
N LEU A 388 -17.40 -25.24 -5.23
CA LEU A 388 -17.96 -24.04 -4.64
C LEU A 388 -19.49 -24.06 -4.85
N PRO A 389 -20.32 -23.75 -3.84
CA PRO A 389 -21.76 -23.67 -4.03
C PRO A 389 -22.09 -22.74 -5.21
N GLU A 390 -23.09 -23.10 -6.02
CA GLU A 390 -23.55 -22.28 -7.15
C GLU A 390 -23.70 -20.82 -6.71
N GLY A 391 -22.92 -19.91 -7.32
CA GLY A 391 -22.89 -18.48 -6.99
C GLY A 391 -21.67 -17.99 -6.20
N THR A 392 -20.67 -18.84 -5.92
CA THR A 392 -19.36 -18.37 -5.44
C THR A 392 -18.50 -18.00 -6.65
N GLU A 393 -18.55 -16.73 -7.06
CA GLU A 393 -17.80 -16.22 -8.22
C GLU A 393 -16.32 -16.00 -7.88
N ASP A 394 -15.41 -16.57 -8.68
CA ASP A 394 -14.03 -16.09 -8.76
C ASP A 394 -14.09 -14.64 -9.30
N LEU A 395 -13.55 -13.70 -8.52
CA LEU A 395 -13.51 -12.28 -8.85
C LEU A 395 -12.79 -11.99 -10.19
N PHE A 396 -12.15 -12.99 -10.79
CA PHE A 396 -11.41 -12.95 -12.06
C PHE A 396 -11.92 -13.96 -13.12
N ASP A 397 -13.06 -14.63 -12.90
CA ASP A 397 -13.68 -15.54 -13.89
C ASP A 397 -14.55 -14.80 -14.94
N GLU A 398 -14.73 -13.48 -14.84
CA GLU A 398 -15.32 -12.69 -15.94
C GLU A 398 -14.28 -12.51 -17.07
N ASP A 399 -14.27 -13.49 -17.99
CA ASP A 399 -13.83 -13.44 -19.38
C ASP A 399 -12.45 -12.83 -19.72
N ASP A 400 -11.45 -13.70 -19.85
CA ASP A 400 -10.37 -13.54 -20.82
C ASP A 400 -10.37 -14.77 -21.76
N GLU A 401 -11.41 -14.91 -22.59
CA GLU A 401 -11.25 -15.62 -23.87
C GLU A 401 -10.39 -14.74 -24.81
N LEU A 402 -9.07 -15.00 -24.76
CA LEU A 402 -8.02 -14.77 -25.78
C LEU A 402 -7.98 -13.46 -26.61
#